data_AF-A0A143XCB4-F1
#
_entry.id   AF-A0A143XCB4-F1
#
_cell.length_a   1.000
_cell.length_b   1.000
_cell.length_c   1.000
_cell.angle_alpha   90.00
_cell.angle_beta   90.00
_cell.angle_gamma   90.00
#
_symmetry.space_group_name_H-M   'P 1'
#
loop_
_entity.id
_entity.type
_entity.pdbx_description
1 polymer ?
#
loop_
_entity_poly.entity_id
_entity_poly.type
_entity_poly.pdbx_seq_one_letter_code
_entity_poly.pdbx_strand_id
1 'polypeptide(L)' 'MTSITQDMRYRLSPIQYAQKFGVTIPVNEKMETEIPGVYAVGDIRVKQVRQVATAVADGAIAAINAAL' A
#
# COMPACT_ATOMS: atom_id res chain seq x y z
N MET A 1 -18.91 22.59 -22.03
CA MET A 1 -19.06 21.18 -21.60
C MET A 1 -17.77 20.45 -21.88
N THR A 2 -16.89 20.34 -20.88
CA THR A 2 -15.84 19.30 -20.83
C THR A 2 -15.54 19.02 -19.35
N SER A 3 -16.50 18.30 -18.75
CA SER A 3 -16.46 17.73 -17.40
C SER A 3 -15.43 16.61 -17.29
N ILE A 4 -14.13 16.91 -17.37
CA ILE A 4 -13.09 15.87 -17.25
C ILE A 4 -12.05 16.18 -16.16
N THR A 5 -11.97 17.43 -15.69
CA THR A 5 -11.02 17.84 -14.64
C THR A 5 -11.65 18.07 -13.27
N GLN A 6 -12.98 18.10 -13.15
CA GLN A 6 -13.67 18.43 -11.88
C GLN A 6 -13.97 17.26 -10.93
N ASP A 7 -13.73 15.98 -11.28
CA ASP A 7 -14.36 14.87 -10.52
C ASP A 7 -13.52 13.59 -10.32
N MET A 8 -12.23 13.71 -9.99
CA MET A 8 -11.46 12.56 -9.48
C MET A 8 -11.10 12.62 -7.99
N ARG A 9 -11.13 13.82 -7.38
CA ARG A 9 -10.88 13.96 -5.94
C ARG A 9 -12.03 13.43 -5.08
N TYR A 10 -13.25 13.38 -5.62
CA TYR A 10 -14.45 12.94 -4.89
C TYR A 10 -14.83 11.48 -5.11
N ARG A 11 -14.19 10.80 -6.07
CA ARG A 11 -14.60 9.45 -6.51
C ARG A 11 -13.70 8.32 -6.03
N LEU A 12 -12.48 8.62 -5.59
CA LEU A 12 -11.54 7.63 -5.08
C LEU A 12 -11.47 7.73 -3.56
N SER A 13 -11.53 6.58 -2.88
CA SER A 13 -11.16 6.55 -1.46
C SER A 13 -9.69 6.99 -1.31
N PRO A 14 -9.27 7.52 -0.14
CA PRO A 14 -7.87 7.91 0.07
C PRO A 14 -6.87 6.82 -0.31
N ILE A 15 -7.22 5.55 -0.10
CA ILE A 15 -6.40 4.39 -0.45
C ILE A 15 -6.31 4.21 -1.97
N GLN A 16 -7.44 4.26 -2.67
CA GLN A 16 -7.47 4.12 -4.13
C GLN A 16 -6.74 5.28 -4.82
N TYR A 17 -6.84 6.50 -4.26
CA TYR A 17 -6.08 7.65 -4.72
C TYR A 17 -4.58 7.40 -4.55
N ALA A 18 -4.14 7.00 -3.35
CA ALA A 18 -2.73 6.74 -3.07
C ALA A 18 -2.14 5.66 -3.99
N GLN A 19 -2.87 4.59 -4.28
CA GLN A 19 -2.46 3.57 -5.24
C GLN A 19 -2.36 4.12 -6.66
N LYS A 20 -3.39 4.84 -7.13
CA LYS A 20 -3.45 5.37 -8.50
C LYS A 20 -2.30 6.32 -8.81
N PHE A 21 -1.89 7.12 -7.84
CA PHE A 21 -0.83 8.12 -8.00
C PHE A 21 0.54 7.63 -7.49
N GLY A 22 0.69 6.32 -7.19
CA GLY A 22 1.97 5.74 -6.81
C GLY A 22 2.52 6.20 -5.45
N VAL A 23 1.63 6.64 -4.55
CA VAL A 23 1.99 7.08 -3.19
C VAL A 23 2.15 5.90 -2.23
N THR A 24 1.52 4.75 -2.53
CA THR A 24 1.64 3.52 -1.75
C THR A 24 1.96 2.32 -2.63
N ILE A 25 2.65 1.34 -2.05
CA ILE A 25 3.08 0.12 -2.72
C ILE A 25 2.06 -1.01 -2.44
N PRO A 26 1.44 -1.61 -3.47
CA PRO A 26 0.62 -2.79 -3.29
C PRO A 26 1.49 -4.00 -2.94
N VAL A 27 1.01 -4.81 -2.00
CA VAL A 27 1.68 -6.04 -1.57
C VAL A 27 0.65 -7.13 -1.28
N ASN A 28 1.08 -8.38 -1.33
CA ASN A 28 0.26 -9.54 -0.94
C ASN A 28 0.22 -9.72 0.59
N GLU A 29 -0.36 -10.84 1.05
CA GLU A 29 -0.48 -11.17 2.49
C GLU A 29 0.88 -11.42 3.16
N LYS A 30 1.91 -11.77 2.39
CA LYS A 30 3.29 -11.94 2.86
C LYS A 30 4.10 -10.65 2.87
N MET A 31 3.46 -9.51 2.57
CA MET A 31 4.09 -8.19 2.38
C MET A 31 5.03 -8.10 1.16
N GLU A 32 4.97 -9.08 0.26
CA GLU A 32 5.76 -9.09 -0.97
C GLU A 32 5.09 -8.22 -2.03
N THR A 33 5.88 -7.45 -2.76
CA THR A 33 5.44 -6.63 -3.89
C THR A 33 5.18 -7.50 -5.12
N GLU A 34 4.85 -6.87 -6.25
CA GLU A 34 4.80 -7.57 -7.53
C GLU A 34 6.18 -8.04 -8.02
N ILE A 35 7.26 -7.46 -7.49
CA ILE A 35 8.64 -7.88 -7.79
C ILE A 35 9.02 -8.99 -6.80
N PRO A 36 9.30 -10.22 -7.29
CA PRO A 36 9.63 -11.35 -6.41
C PRO A 36 10.83 -11.06 -5.52
N GLY A 37 10.71 -11.39 -4.23
CA GLY A 37 11.75 -11.15 -3.23
C GLY A 37 11.89 -9.69 -2.77
N VAL A 38 11.06 -8.76 -3.26
CA VAL A 38 11.01 -7.37 -2.78
C VAL A 38 9.77 -7.18 -1.92
N TYR A 39 9.95 -6.61 -0.73
CA TYR A 39 8.89 -6.45 0.27
C TYR A 39 8.69 -4.98 0.63
N ALA A 40 7.45 -4.61 0.96
CA ALA A 40 7.12 -3.28 1.45
C ALA A 40 6.25 -3.36 2.71
N VAL A 41 6.69 -2.70 3.78
CA VAL A 41 6.10 -2.80 5.12
C VAL A 41 5.88 -1.44 5.74
N GLY A 42 4.97 -1.35 6.72
CA GLY A 42 4.68 -0.08 7.36
C GLY A 42 3.85 0.84 6.47
N ASP A 43 3.94 2.15 6.69
CA ASP A 43 2.98 3.11 6.11
C ASP A 43 3.14 3.36 4.61
N ILE A 44 4.20 2.79 4.02
CA ILE A 44 4.43 2.82 2.58
C ILE A 44 3.51 1.84 1.82
N ARG A 45 3.00 0.78 2.47
CA ARG A 45 2.09 -0.18 1.83
C ARG A 45 0.64 0.29 1.84
N VAL A 46 -0.18 -0.32 0.99
CA VAL A 46 -1.63 -0.14 0.97
C VAL A 46 -2.26 -0.73 2.24
N LYS A 47 -2.76 0.12 3.14
CA LYS A 47 -3.51 -0.28 4.34
C LYS A 47 -4.40 0.83 4.88
N GLN A 48 -5.40 0.46 5.68
CA GLN A 48 -6.32 1.39 6.35
C GLN A 48 -5.71 2.01 7.63
N VAL A 49 -5.00 1.21 8.42
CA VAL A 49 -4.49 1.62 9.74
C VAL A 49 -2.98 1.84 9.70
N ARG A 50 -2.56 3.08 9.97
CA ARG A 50 -1.16 3.54 9.99
C ARG A 50 -0.72 3.81 11.42
N GLN A 51 -0.21 2.77 12.09
CA GLN A 51 0.18 2.81 13.50
C GLN A 51 1.48 2.04 13.68
N VAL A 52 2.22 2.36 14.74
CA VAL A 52 3.48 1.66 15.08
C VAL A 52 3.26 0.16 15.19
N ALA A 53 2.22 -0.27 15.91
CA ALA A 53 1.91 -1.69 16.08
C ALA A 53 1.63 -2.41 14.74
N THR A 54 0.93 -1.77 13.80
CA THR A 54 0.67 -2.38 12.49
C THR A 54 1.95 -2.43 11.64
N ALA A 55 2.80 -1.40 11.68
CA ALA A 55 4.08 -1.41 11.00
C ALA A 55 5.04 -2.49 11.53
N VAL A 56 5.07 -2.70 12.85
CA VAL A 56 5.86 -3.78 13.47
C VAL A 56 5.34 -5.15 13.04
N ALA A 57 4.03 -5.35 13.02
CA ALA A 57 3.42 -6.61 12.57
C ALA A 57 3.72 -6.89 11.08
N ASP A 58 3.59 -5.87 10.21
CA ASP A 58 3.97 -5.98 8.79
C ASP A 58 5.43 -6.41 8.64
N GLY A 59 6.34 -5.78 9.40
CA GLY A 59 7.77 -6.09 9.40
C GLY A 59 8.08 -7.52 9.82
N ALA A 60 7.41 -8.02 10.86
CA ALA A 60 7.59 -9.40 11.32
C ALA A 60 7.15 -10.42 10.25
N ILE A 61 6.00 -10.20 9.61
CA ILE A 61 5.51 -11.08 8.53
C ILE A 61 6.48 -11.09 7.35
N ALA A 62 6.92 -9.91 6.91
CA ALA A 62 7.86 -9.80 5.80
C ALA A 62 9.20 -10.48 6.10
N ALA A 63 9.76 -10.25 7.29
CA ALA A 63 11.06 -10.80 7.68
C ALA A 63 11.04 -12.33 7.71
N ILE A 64 9.98 -12.95 8.22
CA ILE A 64 9.82 -14.41 8.21
C ILE A 64 9.72 -14.94 6.78
N ASN A 65 8.93 -14.29 5.92
CA ASN A 65 8.76 -14.75 4.53
C ASN A 65 9.99 -14.51 3.65
N ALA A 66 10.77 -13.46 3.92
CA ALA A 66 12.00 -13.16 3.19
C ALA A 66 13.18 -14.06 3.59
N ALA A 67 13.10 -14.71 4.75
CA ALA A 67 14.13 -15.60 5.26
C ALA A 67 13.93 -17.08 4.86
N LEU A 68 12.79 -17.40 4.23
CA LEU A 68 12.46 -18.73 3.69
C LEU A 68 12.86 -18.83 2.22
#